data_AF-A0A1E8PJS1-F1
#
_entry.id   AF-A0A1E8PJS1-F1
#
_cell.length_a   1.000
_cell.length_b   1.000
_cell.length_c   1.000
_cell.angle_alpha   90.00
_cell.angle_beta   90.00
_cell.angle_gamma   90.00
#
_symmetry.space_group_name_H-M   'P 1'
#
loop_
_entity.id
_entity.type
_entity.pdbx_description
1 polymer ?
#
loop_
_entity_poly.entity_id
_entity_poly.type
_entity_poly.pdbx_seq_one_letter_code
_entity_poly.pdbx_strand_id
1 'polypeptide(L)'
;MRFPRRLMLRFLPAGARRVHQRRDAQLLDQASRGTAYFLGPDQDTGALAQAAMVQRQSLRSISVKSSAQLPHGTVRQTLATALEHGSCLLALPFNTAAIQLMRYLANDARMPLILVESAALRTVLEEIPLADRSLPRCSTQDVIGHVKAAANSDAPLLYVSFPELHALGTGTTAPVTFLDKPCRFSLLEPLLCRHSINTLLTIGHAAAGPDAGLHLVAWDAAACRVADPAGAMRSTLEWLCAQLAAVAAAMPAHTLSWPQLYRASLHCRQIERNDQLKQLEAYFLMWKQARGGLLDHTHQFAMARIAAMRDAA
;
A
#
# COMPACT_ATOMS: atom_id res chain seq x y z
N MET A 1 -2.64 35.92 -13.81
CA MET A 1 -2.20 36.16 -12.41
C MET A 1 -2.31 34.86 -11.61
N ARG A 2 -1.21 34.32 -11.10
CA ARG A 2 -1.20 33.09 -10.29
C ARG A 2 -1.33 33.45 -8.81
N PHE A 3 -2.44 33.08 -8.19
CA PHE A 3 -2.59 33.20 -6.74
C PHE A 3 -1.80 32.09 -6.02
N PRO A 4 -1.01 32.40 -4.99
CA PRO A 4 -0.34 31.40 -4.19
C PRO A 4 -1.37 30.63 -3.34
N ARG A 5 -1.42 29.30 -3.50
CA ARG A 5 -2.35 28.36 -2.83
C ARG A 5 -2.32 28.39 -1.28
N ARG A 6 -1.42 29.15 -0.64
CA ARG A 6 -1.40 29.34 0.82
C ARG A 6 -2.65 30.07 1.37
N LEU A 7 -3.49 30.67 0.52
CA LEU A 7 -4.75 31.31 0.90
C LEU A 7 -6.00 30.43 0.77
N MET A 8 -5.93 29.24 0.16
CA MET A 8 -7.13 28.41 -0.06
C MET A 8 -7.60 27.61 1.17
N LEU A 9 -6.80 27.50 2.22
CA LEU A 9 -7.26 26.96 3.51
C LEU A 9 -8.17 27.95 4.28
N ARG A 10 -8.25 29.22 3.85
CA ARG A 10 -9.12 30.24 4.47
C ARG A 10 -10.55 30.30 3.92
N PHE A 11 -10.90 29.47 2.94
CA PHE A 11 -12.25 29.46 2.34
C PHE A 11 -13.01 28.14 2.47
N LEU A 12 -12.44 27.12 3.12
CA LEU A 12 -13.24 25.95 3.51
C LEU A 12 -14.20 26.33 4.65
N PRO A 13 -15.48 25.93 4.61
CA PRO A 13 -16.38 26.10 5.74
C PRO A 13 -15.75 25.48 7.00
N ALA A 14 -15.98 26.07 8.17
CA ALA A 14 -15.30 25.70 9.42
C ALA A 14 -15.39 24.19 9.75
N GLY A 15 -16.48 23.53 9.34
CA GLY A 15 -16.65 22.08 9.45
C GLY A 15 -15.67 21.27 8.60
N ALA A 16 -15.44 21.65 7.34
CA ALA A 16 -14.52 20.95 6.44
C ALA A 16 -13.05 21.08 6.90
N ARG A 17 -12.66 22.22 7.49
CA ARG A 17 -11.32 22.38 8.08
C ARG A 17 -11.08 21.47 9.28
N ARG A 18 -12.08 21.34 10.17
CA ARG A 18 -11.99 20.45 11.33
C ARG A 18 -11.88 18.98 10.93
N VAL A 19 -12.60 18.57 9.88
CA VAL A 19 -12.51 17.19 9.34
C VAL A 19 -11.13 16.92 8.75
N HIS A 20 -10.58 17.85 7.96
CA HIS A 20 -9.22 17.70 7.42
C HIS A 20 -8.14 17.67 8.51
N GLN A 21 -8.22 18.55 9.50
CA GLN A 21 -7.26 18.58 10.61
C GLN A 21 -7.29 17.29 11.45
N ARG A 22 -8.48 16.74 11.72
CA ARG A 22 -8.62 15.45 12.42
C ARG A 22 -8.02 14.29 11.61
N ARG A 23 -8.26 14.28 10.29
CA ARG A 23 -7.72 13.24 9.40
C ARG A 23 -6.20 13.31 9.34
N ASP A 24 -5.62 14.50 9.18
CA ASP A 24 -4.17 14.66 9.14
C ASP A 24 -3.50 14.28 10.47
N ALA A 25 -4.14 14.58 11.61
CA ALA A 25 -3.66 14.15 12.93
C ALA A 25 -3.70 12.63 13.11
N GLN A 26 -4.78 11.96 12.65
CA GLN A 26 -4.87 10.50 12.67
C GLN A 26 -3.83 9.83 11.78
N LEU A 27 -3.57 10.40 10.59
CA LEU A 27 -2.55 9.89 9.68
C LEU A 27 -1.15 10.04 10.29
N LEU A 28 -0.86 11.16 10.96
CA LEU A 28 0.41 11.38 11.64
C LEU A 28 0.60 10.42 12.82
N ASP A 29 -0.43 10.16 13.63
CA ASP A 29 -0.38 9.16 14.70
C ASP A 29 -0.09 7.76 14.14
N GLN A 30 -0.79 7.34 13.09
CA GLN A 30 -0.55 6.05 12.43
C GLN A 30 0.85 5.95 11.82
N ALA A 31 1.34 7.02 11.20
CA ALA A 31 2.70 7.11 10.66
C ALA A 31 3.76 6.97 11.77
N SER A 32 3.52 7.61 12.90
CA SER A 32 4.45 7.61 14.05
C SER A 32 4.50 6.23 14.70
N ARG A 33 3.34 5.59 14.89
CA ARG A 33 3.24 4.20 15.38
C ARG A 33 3.89 3.20 14.42
N GLY A 34 3.68 3.35 13.12
CA GLY A 34 4.33 2.53 12.11
C GLY A 34 5.85 2.63 12.17
N THR A 35 6.36 3.86 12.21
CA THR A 35 7.80 4.12 12.31
C THR A 35 8.38 3.54 13.60
N ALA A 36 7.74 3.77 14.74
CA ALA A 36 8.17 3.23 16.03
C ALA A 36 8.13 1.69 16.08
N TYR A 37 7.13 1.07 15.47
CA TYR A 37 7.01 -0.38 15.41
C TYR A 37 8.17 -1.02 14.63
N PHE A 38 8.52 -0.48 13.47
CA PHE A 38 9.55 -1.05 12.60
C PHE A 38 10.98 -0.67 12.99
N LEU A 39 11.21 0.55 13.52
CA LEU A 39 12.55 1.05 13.84
C LEU A 39 12.89 1.06 15.34
N GLY A 40 11.89 0.83 16.20
CA GLY A 40 12.02 0.96 17.64
C GLY A 40 11.62 2.36 18.17
N PRO A 41 11.29 2.46 19.46
CA PRO A 41 10.80 3.70 20.08
C PRO A 41 11.89 4.77 20.29
N ASP A 42 13.17 4.39 20.27
CA ASP A 42 14.30 5.27 20.61
C ASP A 42 14.81 6.12 19.43
N GLN A 43 14.30 5.86 18.22
CA GLN A 43 14.60 6.70 17.06
C GLN A 43 13.71 7.96 17.06
N ASP A 44 14.13 8.98 16.30
CA ASP A 44 13.45 10.27 16.12
C ASP A 44 12.12 10.11 15.32
N THR A 45 11.24 9.21 15.78
CA THR A 45 10.03 8.73 15.13
C THR A 45 9.06 9.88 14.82
N GLY A 46 8.94 10.84 15.73
CA GLY A 46 8.14 12.05 15.53
C GLY A 46 8.70 12.93 14.41
N ALA A 47 10.02 13.12 14.34
CA ALA A 47 10.65 13.90 13.28
C ALA A 47 10.51 13.22 11.92
N LEU A 48 10.71 11.89 11.85
CA LEU A 48 10.54 11.10 10.63
C LEU A 48 9.08 11.12 10.13
N ALA A 49 8.11 10.92 11.02
CA ALA A 49 6.69 10.98 10.69
C ALA A 49 6.27 12.38 10.21
N GLN A 50 6.80 13.44 10.82
CA GLN A 50 6.54 14.82 10.39
C GLN A 50 7.15 15.12 9.03
N ALA A 51 8.41 14.72 8.77
CA ALA A 51 9.07 14.88 7.49
C ALA A 51 8.29 14.17 6.37
N ALA A 52 7.80 12.96 6.64
CA ALA A 52 6.95 12.21 5.73
C ALA A 52 5.63 12.90 5.42
N MET A 53 4.97 13.44 6.44
CA MET A 53 3.71 14.17 6.26
C MET A 53 3.91 15.40 5.38
N VAL A 54 5.01 16.14 5.55
CA VAL A 54 5.38 17.27 4.67
C VAL A 54 5.55 16.79 3.23
N GLN A 55 6.22 15.67 3.01
CA GLN A 55 6.40 15.11 1.66
C GLN A 55 5.07 14.63 1.06
N ARG A 56 4.21 13.95 1.83
CA ARG A 56 2.87 13.57 1.37
C ARG A 56 2.02 14.79 1.02
N GLN A 57 2.07 15.84 1.83
CA GLN A 57 1.41 17.11 1.52
C GLN A 57 1.97 17.72 0.22
N SER A 58 3.27 17.62 -0.01
CA SER A 58 3.88 18.08 -1.25
C SER A 58 3.29 17.37 -2.47
N LEU A 59 2.96 16.07 -2.40
CA LEU A 59 2.37 15.31 -3.52
C LEU A 59 1.01 15.87 -3.99
N ARG A 60 0.26 16.55 -3.10
CA ARG A 60 -0.97 17.26 -3.46
C ARG A 60 -0.71 18.48 -4.37
N SER A 61 0.54 18.95 -4.41
CA SER A 61 0.99 19.99 -5.33
C SER A 61 1.50 19.36 -6.64
N ILE A 62 1.25 20.05 -7.75
CA ILE A 62 1.60 19.55 -9.09
C ILE A 62 3.12 19.56 -9.29
N SER A 63 3.85 20.45 -8.60
CA SER A 63 5.30 20.62 -8.72
C SER A 63 5.98 20.13 -7.45
N VAL A 64 6.52 18.91 -7.50
CA VAL A 64 7.37 18.38 -6.42
C VAL A 64 8.68 17.93 -7.03
N LYS A 65 9.77 18.59 -6.63
CA LYS A 65 11.11 18.01 -6.70
C LYS A 65 11.30 17.24 -5.40
N SER A 66 11.24 15.91 -5.46
CA SER A 66 11.64 15.06 -4.33
C SER A 66 13.08 14.60 -4.56
N SER A 67 13.86 14.47 -3.50
CA SER A 67 15.19 13.88 -3.52
C SER A 67 15.19 12.38 -3.79
N ALA A 68 14.04 11.71 -3.71
CA ALA A 68 13.87 10.27 -3.91
C ALA A 68 13.17 9.97 -5.26
N GLN A 69 13.68 10.52 -6.37
CA GLN A 69 13.13 10.31 -7.70
C GLN A 69 13.90 9.23 -8.46
N LEU A 70 13.17 8.37 -9.17
CA LEU A 70 13.78 7.44 -10.12
C LEU A 70 14.18 8.19 -11.41
N PRO A 71 15.31 7.86 -12.05
CA PRO A 71 15.68 8.44 -13.33
C PRO A 71 14.68 8.05 -14.43
N HIS A 72 13.80 9.00 -14.82
CA HIS A 72 12.70 8.74 -15.75
C HIS A 72 13.14 8.12 -17.08
N GLY A 73 14.29 8.54 -17.62
CA GLY A 73 14.85 7.99 -18.87
C GLY A 73 15.13 6.49 -18.77
N THR A 74 15.85 6.09 -17.72
CA THR A 74 16.15 4.68 -17.41
C THR A 74 14.88 3.88 -17.17
N VAL A 75 13.95 4.43 -16.36
CA VAL A 75 12.67 3.75 -16.07
C VAL A 75 11.88 3.47 -17.35
N ARG A 76 11.74 4.46 -18.24
CA ARG A 76 11.00 4.28 -19.49
C ARG A 76 11.65 3.20 -20.36
N GLN A 77 12.97 3.20 -20.45
CA GLN A 77 13.71 2.20 -21.22
C GLN A 77 13.53 0.79 -20.63
N THR A 78 13.69 0.61 -19.32
CA THR A 78 13.48 -0.67 -18.64
C THR A 78 12.06 -1.20 -18.87
N LEU A 79 11.04 -0.35 -18.75
CA LEU A 79 9.64 -0.74 -18.98
C LEU A 79 9.37 -1.10 -20.45
N ALA A 80 9.93 -0.33 -21.39
CA ALA A 80 9.79 -0.64 -22.82
C ALA A 80 10.41 -2.00 -23.17
N THR A 81 11.64 -2.26 -22.71
CA THR A 81 12.32 -3.55 -22.92
C THR A 81 11.56 -4.70 -22.25
N ALA A 82 10.98 -4.49 -21.06
CA ALA A 82 10.17 -5.51 -20.42
C ALA A 82 8.90 -5.83 -21.25
N LEU A 83 8.25 -4.82 -21.82
CA LEU A 83 7.05 -4.97 -22.64
C LEU A 83 7.30 -5.67 -23.98
N GLU A 84 8.51 -5.60 -24.53
CA GLU A 84 8.90 -6.38 -25.73
C GLU A 84 8.76 -7.89 -25.50
N HIS A 85 8.84 -8.33 -24.24
CA HIS A 85 8.73 -9.75 -23.85
C HIS A 85 7.31 -10.14 -23.43
N GLY A 86 6.34 -9.21 -23.46
CA GLY A 86 4.94 -9.44 -23.06
C GLY A 86 4.46 -8.52 -21.94
N SER A 87 3.26 -8.80 -21.42
CA SER A 87 2.67 -7.98 -20.35
C SER A 87 3.50 -8.03 -19.06
N CYS A 88 3.60 -6.88 -18.40
CA CYS A 88 4.45 -6.66 -17.23
C CYS A 88 3.63 -6.16 -16.04
N LEU A 89 4.10 -6.46 -14.83
CA LEU A 89 3.53 -5.96 -13.58
C LEU A 89 4.57 -5.09 -12.86
N LEU A 90 4.20 -3.85 -12.58
CA LEU A 90 4.95 -2.92 -11.76
C LEU A 90 4.27 -2.84 -10.37
N ALA A 91 4.77 -3.63 -9.43
CA ALA A 91 4.29 -3.71 -8.06
C ALA A 91 5.00 -2.66 -7.20
N LEU A 92 4.35 -1.53 -6.95
CA LEU A 92 4.98 -0.37 -6.32
C LEU A 92 4.76 -0.34 -4.81
N PRO A 93 5.80 -0.05 -3.99
CA PRO A 93 5.60 0.33 -2.60
C PRO A 93 4.75 1.59 -2.51
N PHE A 94 3.96 1.71 -1.46
CA PHE A 94 3.17 2.91 -1.20
C PHE A 94 4.02 3.99 -0.54
N ASN A 95 4.86 4.65 -1.34
CA ASN A 95 5.75 5.72 -0.93
C ASN A 95 5.75 6.90 -1.92
N THR A 96 6.44 7.99 -1.55
CA THR A 96 6.51 9.20 -2.39
C THR A 96 7.07 8.95 -3.78
N ALA A 97 8.13 8.13 -3.88
CA ALA A 97 8.80 7.84 -5.14
C ALA A 97 7.88 7.09 -6.12
N ALA A 98 7.17 6.08 -5.63
CA ALA A 98 6.19 5.31 -6.40
C ALA A 98 5.03 6.17 -6.90
N ILE A 99 4.49 7.06 -6.06
CA ILE A 99 3.41 7.96 -6.48
C ILE A 99 3.90 8.94 -7.55
N GLN A 100 5.14 9.43 -7.44
CA GLN A 100 5.74 10.28 -8.47
C GLN A 100 5.97 9.52 -9.77
N LEU A 101 6.46 8.28 -9.69
CA LEU A 101 6.63 7.41 -10.85
C LEU A 101 5.28 7.14 -11.53
N MET A 102 4.24 6.79 -10.77
CA MET A 102 2.89 6.60 -11.31
C MET A 102 2.37 7.88 -11.98
N ARG A 103 2.62 9.06 -11.41
CA ARG A 103 2.28 10.34 -12.06
C ARG A 103 3.06 10.56 -13.35
N TYR A 104 4.34 10.20 -13.40
CA TYR A 104 5.15 10.29 -14.61
C TYR A 104 4.59 9.36 -15.70
N LEU A 105 4.37 8.08 -15.37
CA LEU A 105 3.87 7.07 -16.31
C LEU A 105 2.45 7.38 -16.80
N ALA A 106 1.57 7.87 -15.93
CA ALA A 106 0.21 8.26 -16.31
C ALA A 106 0.16 9.45 -17.28
N ASN A 107 1.23 10.24 -17.39
CA ASN A 107 1.35 11.34 -18.36
C ASN A 107 2.05 10.92 -19.65
N ASP A 108 2.59 9.70 -19.73
CA ASP A 108 3.21 9.18 -20.95
C ASP A 108 2.16 8.44 -21.78
N ALA A 109 1.59 9.14 -22.77
CA ALA A 109 0.57 8.59 -23.67
C ALA A 109 1.05 7.37 -24.50
N ARG A 110 2.35 7.07 -24.51
CA ARG A 110 2.92 5.92 -25.22
C ARG A 110 2.90 4.64 -24.38
N MET A 111 2.66 4.76 -23.07
CA MET A 111 2.71 3.61 -22.17
C MET A 111 1.32 2.96 -22.07
N PRO A 112 1.16 1.68 -22.47
CA PRO A 112 -0.13 0.99 -22.44
C PRO A 112 -0.44 0.50 -21.00
N LEU A 113 -0.76 1.46 -20.12
CA LEU A 113 -0.83 1.26 -18.68
C LEU A 113 -2.26 0.96 -18.18
N ILE A 114 -2.37 0.00 -17.26
CA ILE A 114 -3.58 -0.28 -16.49
C ILE A 114 -3.25 -0.21 -15.00
N LEU A 115 -4.01 0.58 -14.25
CA LEU A 115 -3.92 0.62 -12.79
C LEU A 115 -4.78 -0.47 -12.16
N VAL A 116 -4.17 -1.35 -11.36
CA VAL A 116 -4.87 -2.31 -10.51
C VAL A 116 -5.35 -1.59 -9.25
N GLU A 117 -6.61 -1.14 -9.29
CA GLU A 117 -7.19 -0.30 -8.27
C GLU A 117 -7.79 -1.12 -7.12
N SER A 118 -7.39 -0.77 -5.89
CA SER A 118 -8.07 -1.18 -4.67
C SER A 118 -8.90 -0.04 -4.09
N ALA A 119 -9.87 -0.36 -3.22
CA ALA A 119 -10.66 0.65 -2.51
C ALA A 119 -9.77 1.63 -1.71
N ALA A 120 -8.70 1.12 -1.08
CA ALA A 120 -7.75 1.94 -0.34
C ALA A 120 -6.97 2.89 -1.27
N LEU A 121 -6.52 2.39 -2.43
CA LEU A 121 -5.83 3.23 -3.41
C LEU A 121 -6.75 4.33 -3.95
N ARG A 122 -8.00 4.00 -4.29
CA ARG A 122 -9.00 4.97 -4.75
C ARG A 122 -9.13 6.16 -3.78
N THR A 123 -9.29 5.87 -2.49
CA THR A 123 -9.37 6.90 -1.44
C THR A 123 -8.12 7.78 -1.38
N VAL A 124 -6.92 7.24 -1.64
CA VAL A 124 -5.70 8.07 -1.65
C VAL A 124 -5.58 8.88 -2.94
N LEU A 125 -5.96 8.33 -4.09
CA LEU A 125 -5.93 9.05 -5.36
C LEU A 125 -6.96 10.18 -5.45
N GLU A 126 -8.03 10.13 -4.66
CA GLU A 126 -8.93 11.27 -4.45
C GLU A 126 -8.22 12.46 -3.77
N GLU A 127 -7.25 12.21 -2.88
CA GLU A 127 -6.47 13.27 -2.23
C GLU A 127 -5.28 13.75 -3.08
N ILE A 128 -4.69 12.85 -3.85
CA ILE A 128 -3.48 13.08 -4.65
C ILE A 128 -3.87 13.01 -6.12
N PRO A 129 -4.21 14.15 -6.75
CA PRO A 129 -4.70 14.14 -8.12
C PRO A 129 -3.61 13.61 -9.06
N LEU A 130 -3.92 12.53 -9.76
CA LEU A 130 -3.25 12.18 -11.00
C LEU A 130 -3.64 13.22 -12.06
N ALA A 131 -2.67 13.63 -12.87
CA ALA A 131 -2.85 14.70 -13.84
C ALA A 131 -3.89 14.34 -14.92
N ASP A 132 -4.19 13.05 -15.08
CA ASP A 132 -5.20 12.55 -16.00
C ASP A 132 -6.21 11.64 -15.28
N ARG A 133 -7.50 11.96 -15.41
CA ARG A 133 -8.61 11.15 -14.86
C ARG A 133 -8.95 9.96 -15.77
N SER A 134 -8.39 9.91 -16.98
CA SER A 134 -8.69 8.90 -18.00
C SER A 134 -7.85 7.61 -17.91
N LEU A 135 -6.98 7.47 -16.91
CA LEU A 135 -6.14 6.28 -16.77
C LEU A 135 -6.99 5.01 -16.68
N PRO A 136 -6.80 4.00 -17.56
CA PRO A 136 -7.50 2.72 -17.48
C PRO A 136 -7.29 2.06 -16.11
N ARG A 137 -8.38 1.56 -15.52
CA ARG A 137 -8.36 0.91 -14.20
C ARG A 137 -9.01 -0.45 -14.26
N CYS A 138 -8.46 -1.38 -13.50
CA CYS A 138 -9.03 -2.69 -13.29
C CYS A 138 -9.13 -2.95 -11.78
N SER A 139 -10.24 -3.53 -11.32
CA SER A 139 -10.41 -3.85 -9.91
C SER A 139 -9.52 -5.04 -9.51
N THR A 140 -9.18 -5.15 -8.23
CA THR A 140 -8.48 -6.34 -7.71
C THR A 140 -9.26 -7.65 -7.90
N GLN A 141 -10.59 -7.59 -8.07
CA GLN A 141 -11.44 -8.77 -8.27
C GLN A 141 -11.40 -9.25 -9.72
N ASP A 142 -11.27 -8.33 -10.68
CA ASP A 142 -11.39 -8.61 -12.11
C ASP A 142 -10.04 -8.81 -12.81
N VAL A 143 -8.95 -8.31 -12.20
CA VAL A 143 -7.62 -8.25 -12.83
C VAL A 143 -7.08 -9.61 -13.26
N ILE A 144 -7.38 -10.70 -12.54
CA ILE A 144 -6.95 -12.04 -12.95
C ILE A 144 -7.62 -12.44 -14.28
N GLY A 145 -8.92 -12.19 -14.41
CA GLY A 145 -9.65 -12.45 -15.65
C GLY A 145 -9.12 -11.59 -16.80
N HIS A 146 -8.84 -10.32 -16.51
CA HIS A 146 -8.26 -9.40 -17.48
C HIS A 146 -6.87 -9.83 -17.95
N VAL A 147 -5.97 -10.22 -17.04
CA VAL A 147 -4.61 -10.68 -17.38
C VAL A 147 -4.66 -11.97 -18.21
N LYS A 148 -5.58 -12.88 -17.90
CA LYS A 148 -5.80 -14.08 -18.71
C LYS A 148 -6.30 -13.76 -20.12
N ALA A 149 -7.22 -12.81 -20.26
CA ALA A 149 -7.72 -12.38 -21.56
C ALA A 149 -6.62 -11.68 -22.38
N ALA A 150 -5.84 -10.80 -21.75
CA ALA A 150 -4.75 -10.08 -22.38
C ALA A 150 -3.58 -10.99 -22.80
N ALA A 151 -3.44 -12.18 -22.21
CA ALA A 151 -2.42 -13.17 -22.57
C ALA A 151 -2.47 -13.57 -24.05
N ASN A 152 -3.66 -13.52 -24.64
CA ASN A 152 -3.91 -13.91 -26.03
C ASN A 152 -3.94 -12.68 -26.97
N SER A 153 -3.55 -11.51 -26.48
CA SER A 153 -3.52 -10.27 -27.26
C SER A 153 -2.10 -9.95 -27.71
N ASP A 154 -1.96 -9.41 -28.93
CA ASP A 154 -0.68 -8.93 -29.46
C ASP A 154 -0.21 -7.61 -28.84
N ALA A 155 -1.01 -7.00 -27.95
CA ALA A 155 -0.71 -5.72 -27.32
C ALA A 155 -0.31 -5.92 -25.83
N PRO A 156 0.99 -5.91 -25.49
CA PRO A 156 1.44 -6.06 -24.11
C PRO A 156 1.01 -4.85 -23.26
N LEU A 157 0.59 -5.13 -22.02
CA LEU A 157 0.09 -4.12 -21.08
C LEU A 157 1.02 -4.01 -19.87
N LEU A 158 1.14 -2.78 -19.36
CA LEU A 158 1.81 -2.50 -18.09
C LEU A 158 0.77 -2.40 -16.98
N TYR A 159 0.68 -3.41 -16.12
CA TYR A 159 -0.13 -3.38 -14.92
C TYR A 159 0.62 -2.67 -13.80
N VAL A 160 0.00 -1.72 -13.11
CA VAL A 160 0.57 -1.08 -11.92
C VAL A 160 -0.25 -1.48 -10.70
N SER A 161 0.39 -2.05 -9.68
CA SER A 161 -0.26 -2.44 -8.42
C SER A 161 0.46 -1.87 -7.21
N PHE A 162 -0.19 -1.97 -6.05
CA PHE A 162 0.32 -1.51 -4.76
C PHE A 162 0.04 -2.60 -3.72
N PRO A 163 0.98 -3.53 -3.51
CA PRO A 163 0.76 -4.80 -2.80
C PRO A 163 0.09 -4.67 -1.43
N GLU A 164 0.55 -3.71 -0.62
CA GLU A 164 0.06 -3.43 0.73
C GLU A 164 -1.33 -2.76 0.78
N LEU A 165 -1.86 -2.33 -0.36
CA LEU A 165 -3.19 -1.69 -0.46
C LEU A 165 -4.30 -2.64 -0.87
N HIS A 166 -3.96 -3.86 -1.28
CA HIS A 166 -4.94 -4.84 -1.67
C HIS A 166 -5.71 -5.35 -0.44
N ALA A 167 -6.94 -5.81 -0.67
CA ALA A 167 -7.78 -6.30 0.41
C ALA A 167 -7.13 -7.50 1.10
N LEU A 168 -6.99 -7.41 2.42
CA LEU A 168 -6.30 -8.41 3.23
C LEU A 168 -7.33 -9.35 3.87
N GLY A 169 -7.70 -10.41 3.14
CA GLY A 169 -8.64 -11.43 3.58
C GLY A 169 -7.99 -12.78 3.89
N THR A 170 -8.78 -13.67 4.48
CA THR A 170 -8.40 -15.08 4.64
C THR A 170 -8.22 -15.71 3.26
N GLY A 171 -7.09 -16.36 3.02
CA GLY A 171 -6.77 -16.99 1.73
C GLY A 171 -6.24 -16.06 0.63
N THR A 172 -6.35 -14.74 0.77
CA THR A 172 -5.79 -13.77 -0.20
C THR A 172 -4.47 -13.13 0.26
N THR A 173 -3.95 -13.59 1.39
CA THR A 173 -2.75 -13.06 2.04
C THR A 173 -1.88 -14.16 2.62
N ALA A 174 -0.58 -13.91 2.71
CA ALA A 174 0.37 -14.77 3.39
C ALA A 174 1.15 -14.00 4.47
N PRO A 175 1.51 -14.67 5.58
CA PRO A 175 2.42 -14.11 6.57
C PRO A 175 3.83 -14.03 6.00
N VAL A 176 4.51 -12.91 6.25
CA VAL A 176 5.90 -12.66 5.85
C VAL A 176 6.61 -11.84 6.92
N THR A 177 7.92 -11.99 6.99
CA THR A 177 8.77 -11.13 7.82
C THR A 177 9.17 -9.90 7.01
N PHE A 178 8.92 -8.72 7.56
CA PHE A 178 9.29 -7.43 6.97
C PHE A 178 10.00 -6.60 8.04
N LEU A 179 11.27 -6.23 7.81
CA LEU A 179 12.13 -5.56 8.80
C LEU A 179 12.09 -6.26 10.18
N ASP A 180 12.27 -7.58 10.19
CA ASP A 180 12.21 -8.44 11.39
C ASP A 180 10.88 -8.42 12.16
N LYS A 181 9.83 -7.87 11.55
CA LYS A 181 8.49 -7.83 12.12
C LYS A 181 7.51 -8.69 11.33
N PRO A 182 6.55 -9.34 12.00
CA PRO A 182 5.55 -10.14 11.31
C PRO A 182 4.51 -9.23 10.62
N CYS A 183 4.31 -9.46 9.33
CA CYS A 183 3.39 -8.73 8.46
C CYS A 183 2.54 -9.70 7.63
N ARG A 184 1.49 -9.18 6.99
CA ARG A 184 0.65 -9.92 6.04
C ARG A 184 0.46 -9.12 4.76
N PHE A 185 0.99 -9.66 3.67
CA PHE A 185 0.90 -9.06 2.34
C PHE A 185 -0.06 -9.84 1.44
N SER A 186 -0.52 -9.17 0.38
CA SER A 186 -1.40 -9.77 -0.63
C SER A 186 -0.67 -10.84 -1.43
N LEU A 187 -1.41 -11.88 -1.83
CA LEU A 187 -0.95 -12.88 -2.79
C LEU A 187 -1.27 -12.49 -4.25
N LEU A 188 -1.80 -11.29 -4.50
CA LEU A 188 -2.23 -10.87 -5.82
C LEU A 188 -1.08 -10.85 -6.83
N GLU A 189 0.04 -10.19 -6.52
CA GLU A 189 1.18 -10.08 -7.45
C GLU A 189 1.73 -11.46 -7.87
N PRO A 190 2.00 -12.41 -6.94
CA PRO A 190 2.36 -13.78 -7.32
C PRO A 190 1.30 -14.48 -8.19
N LEU A 191 0.01 -14.28 -7.91
CA LEU A 191 -1.07 -14.87 -8.72
C LEU A 191 -1.11 -14.31 -10.14
N LEU A 192 -0.86 -13.02 -10.32
CA LEU A 192 -0.78 -12.40 -11.64
C LEU A 192 0.43 -12.93 -12.45
N CYS A 193 1.58 -13.09 -11.79
CA CYS A 193 2.79 -13.70 -12.36
C CYS A 193 2.55 -15.13 -12.85
N ARG A 194 1.78 -15.90 -12.09
CA ARG A 194 1.41 -17.27 -12.46
C ARG A 194 0.55 -17.35 -13.72
N HIS A 195 -0.26 -16.34 -14.01
CA HIS A 195 -1.22 -16.40 -15.12
C HIS A 195 -0.62 -15.97 -16.45
N SER A 196 -0.20 -14.71 -16.59
CA SER A 196 0.21 -14.19 -17.90
C SER A 196 1.17 -13.01 -17.83
N ILE A 197 1.63 -12.65 -16.63
CA ILE A 197 2.67 -11.62 -16.49
C ILE A 197 4.04 -12.28 -16.73
N ASN A 198 4.86 -11.65 -17.55
CA ASN A 198 6.18 -12.15 -17.94
C ASN A 198 7.30 -11.53 -17.11
N THR A 199 7.13 -10.28 -16.69
CA THR A 199 8.10 -9.56 -15.86
C THR A 199 7.39 -8.90 -14.69
N LEU A 200 7.88 -9.17 -13.48
CA LEU A 200 7.50 -8.44 -12.28
C LEU A 200 8.59 -7.43 -11.95
N LEU A 201 8.22 -6.17 -11.80
CA LEU A 201 9.12 -5.06 -11.45
C LEU A 201 8.66 -4.41 -10.16
N THR A 202 9.62 -3.93 -9.37
CA THR A 202 9.37 -3.06 -8.23
C THR A 202 10.48 -2.02 -8.09
N ILE A 203 10.37 -1.15 -7.10
CA ILE A 203 11.40 -0.18 -6.75
C ILE A 203 12.37 -0.86 -5.77
N GLY A 204 13.65 -0.90 -6.14
CA GLY A 204 14.76 -1.30 -5.28
C GLY A 204 15.62 -0.11 -4.87
N HIS A 205 16.60 -0.37 -4.00
CA HIS A 205 17.59 0.62 -3.57
C HIS A 205 19.00 0.03 -3.59
N ALA A 206 19.93 0.69 -4.27
CA ALA A 206 21.35 0.33 -4.29
C ALA A 206 22.15 1.30 -3.41
N ALA A 207 22.96 0.76 -2.48
CA ALA A 207 23.71 1.58 -1.52
C ALA A 207 24.99 2.21 -2.10
N ALA A 208 25.56 1.64 -3.16
CA ALA A 208 26.80 2.09 -3.76
C ALA A 208 26.88 1.72 -5.25
N GLY A 209 27.75 2.39 -5.99
CA GLY A 209 28.00 2.14 -7.41
C GLY A 209 27.37 3.17 -8.35
N PRO A 210 27.48 2.96 -9.68
CA PRO A 210 26.95 3.88 -10.68
C PRO A 210 25.41 3.99 -10.65
N ASP A 211 24.73 2.97 -10.13
CA ASP A 211 23.27 2.93 -9.97
C ASP A 211 22.81 3.23 -8.53
N ALA A 212 23.64 3.91 -7.74
CA ALA A 212 23.29 4.25 -6.36
C ALA A 212 21.97 5.03 -6.26
N GLY A 213 21.16 4.66 -5.27
CA GLY A 213 19.82 5.21 -5.07
C GLY A 213 18.71 4.31 -5.61
N LEU A 214 17.58 4.94 -5.95
CA LEU A 214 16.36 4.25 -6.37
C LEU A 214 16.42 3.82 -7.84
N HIS A 215 16.07 2.56 -8.10
CA HIS A 215 16.02 1.99 -9.44
C HIS A 215 14.90 0.95 -9.54
N LEU A 216 14.57 0.55 -10.77
CA LEU A 216 13.67 -0.59 -10.99
C LEU A 216 14.47 -1.89 -10.92
N VAL A 217 13.94 -2.84 -10.16
CA VAL A 217 14.45 -4.21 -10.08
C VAL A 217 13.42 -5.16 -10.66
N ALA A 218 13.90 -6.16 -11.39
CA ALA A 218 13.04 -7.15 -12.05
C ALA A 218 13.17 -8.51 -11.35
N TRP A 219 12.07 -9.25 -11.34
CA TRP A 219 11.98 -10.65 -11.00
C TRP A 219 11.50 -11.41 -12.23
N ASP A 220 12.15 -12.54 -12.51
CA ASP A 220 11.73 -13.44 -13.56
C ASP A 220 10.40 -14.12 -13.18
N ALA A 221 9.31 -13.64 -13.76
CA ALA A 221 7.98 -14.18 -13.45
C ALA A 221 7.79 -15.60 -14.02
N ALA A 222 8.67 -16.08 -14.91
CA ALA A 222 8.63 -17.47 -15.38
C ALA A 222 8.79 -18.47 -14.22
N ALA A 223 9.50 -18.08 -13.15
CA ALA A 223 9.63 -18.86 -11.92
C ALA A 223 8.27 -19.17 -11.25
N CYS A 224 7.22 -18.38 -11.50
CA CYS A 224 5.87 -18.61 -10.96
C CYS A 224 5.07 -19.71 -11.69
N ARG A 225 5.56 -20.18 -12.85
CA ARG A 225 4.90 -21.17 -13.72
C ARG A 225 5.40 -22.60 -13.49
N VAL A 226 6.27 -22.80 -12.49
CA VAL A 226 6.91 -24.08 -12.15
C VAL A 226 5.93 -25.06 -11.46
N ALA A 227 6.29 -26.34 -11.42
CA ALA A 227 5.49 -27.45 -10.90
C ALA A 227 5.15 -27.40 -9.40
N ASP A 228 5.84 -26.56 -8.60
CA ASP A 228 5.45 -26.23 -7.21
C ASP A 228 4.87 -24.80 -7.14
N PRO A 229 3.54 -24.65 -7.28
CA PRO A 229 2.87 -23.35 -7.22
C PRO A 229 3.06 -22.63 -5.90
N ALA A 230 3.00 -23.37 -4.79
CA ALA A 230 2.99 -22.79 -3.46
C ALA A 230 4.38 -22.26 -3.10
N GLY A 231 5.43 -23.05 -3.38
CA GLY A 231 6.81 -22.62 -3.24
C GLY A 231 7.12 -21.40 -4.09
N ALA A 232 6.73 -21.41 -5.37
CA ALA A 232 6.98 -20.29 -6.27
C ALA A 232 6.25 -19.01 -5.85
N MET A 233 4.98 -19.10 -5.42
CA MET A 233 4.24 -17.94 -4.93
C MET A 233 4.89 -17.32 -3.70
N ARG A 234 5.37 -18.17 -2.77
CA ARG A 234 6.09 -17.71 -1.58
C ARG A 234 7.40 -17.02 -1.94
N SER A 235 8.23 -17.61 -2.81
CA SER A 235 9.51 -17.01 -3.22
C SER A 235 9.33 -15.63 -3.88
N THR A 236 8.32 -15.49 -4.74
CA THR A 236 7.99 -14.20 -5.37
C THR A 236 7.56 -13.16 -4.34
N LEU A 237 6.75 -13.56 -3.36
CA LEU A 237 6.33 -12.66 -2.28
C LEU A 237 7.50 -12.26 -1.39
N GLU A 238 8.36 -13.20 -1.00
CA GLU A 238 9.55 -12.97 -0.20
C GLU A 238 10.53 -12.02 -0.90
N TRP A 239 10.76 -12.23 -2.21
CA TRP A 239 11.58 -11.32 -3.01
C TRP A 239 10.99 -9.91 -3.03
N LEU A 240 9.69 -9.77 -3.31
CA LEU A 240 9.01 -8.47 -3.35
C LEU A 240 9.14 -7.77 -1.99
N CYS A 241 8.83 -8.47 -0.89
CA CYS A 241 8.97 -7.93 0.46
C CYS A 241 10.41 -7.53 0.80
N ALA A 242 11.43 -8.28 0.32
CA ALA A 242 12.83 -7.92 0.52
C ALA A 242 13.19 -6.60 -0.18
N GLN A 243 12.70 -6.36 -1.40
CA GLN A 243 12.92 -5.09 -2.10
C GLN A 243 12.23 -3.92 -1.38
N LEU A 244 10.98 -4.13 -0.95
CA LEU A 244 10.23 -3.15 -0.17
C LEU A 244 10.96 -2.83 1.15
N ALA A 245 11.51 -3.85 1.82
CA ALA A 245 12.25 -3.69 3.07
C ALA A 245 13.57 -2.91 2.86
N ALA A 246 14.30 -3.19 1.77
CA ALA A 246 15.51 -2.46 1.43
C ALA A 246 15.24 -0.96 1.21
N VAL A 247 14.17 -0.63 0.48
CA VAL A 247 13.73 0.76 0.28
C VAL A 247 13.30 1.40 1.60
N ALA A 248 12.56 0.67 2.44
CA ALA A 248 12.12 1.17 3.74
C ALA A 248 13.28 1.41 4.70
N ALA A 249 14.31 0.57 4.70
CA ALA A 249 15.51 0.74 5.51
C ALA A 249 16.35 1.95 5.06
N ALA A 250 16.50 2.13 3.74
CA ALA A 250 17.26 3.26 3.20
C ALA A 250 16.53 4.61 3.34
N MET A 251 15.20 4.60 3.25
CA MET A 251 14.37 5.81 3.28
C MET A 251 13.13 5.62 4.16
N PRO A 252 13.32 5.53 5.50
CA PRO A 252 12.23 5.23 6.43
C PRO A 252 11.14 6.30 6.42
N ALA A 253 11.52 7.58 6.34
CA ALA A 253 10.58 8.70 6.24
C ALA A 253 9.71 8.65 4.98
N HIS A 254 10.15 7.97 3.91
CA HIS A 254 9.38 7.88 2.68
C HIS A 254 8.41 6.70 2.67
N THR A 255 8.67 5.67 3.48
CA THR A 255 8.00 4.36 3.34
C THR A 255 7.30 3.93 4.63
N LEU A 256 7.98 3.95 5.78
CA LEU A 256 7.44 3.48 7.08
C LEU A 256 6.41 4.41 7.70
N SER A 257 6.49 5.67 7.33
CA SER A 257 5.57 6.74 7.72
C SER A 257 4.24 6.71 6.96
N TRP A 258 4.06 5.82 5.99
CA TRP A 258 2.76 5.63 5.35
C TRP A 258 1.90 4.69 6.19
N PRO A 259 0.69 5.11 6.60
CA PRO A 259 -0.19 4.28 7.43
C PRO A 259 -0.52 2.91 6.84
N GLN A 260 -0.48 2.78 5.52
CA GLN A 260 -0.84 1.55 4.82
C GLN A 260 0.15 0.42 5.07
N LEU A 261 1.45 0.72 5.14
CA LEU A 261 2.45 -0.27 5.50
C LEU A 261 2.29 -0.70 6.97
N TYR A 262 1.96 0.23 7.87
CA TYR A 262 1.66 -0.11 9.25
C TYR A 262 0.42 -1.02 9.38
N ARG A 263 -0.63 -0.78 8.58
CA ARG A 263 -1.82 -1.66 8.53
C ARG A 263 -1.52 -3.07 8.01
N ALA A 264 -0.44 -3.25 7.25
CA ALA A 264 0.02 -4.57 6.85
C ALA A 264 0.66 -5.36 8.02
N SER A 265 1.09 -4.69 9.09
CA SER A 265 1.65 -5.34 10.28
C SER A 265 0.62 -6.18 11.03
N LEU A 266 1.04 -7.31 11.59
CA LEU A 266 0.17 -8.10 12.47
C LEU A 266 -0.18 -7.35 13.75
N HIS A 267 0.73 -6.50 14.24
CA HIS A 267 0.54 -5.70 15.44
C HIS A 267 -0.65 -4.73 15.32
N CYS A 268 -0.73 -3.97 14.21
CA CYS A 268 -1.86 -3.08 13.96
C CYS A 268 -3.19 -3.84 13.98
N ARG A 269 -3.24 -5.04 13.37
CA ARG A 269 -4.45 -5.88 13.36
C ARG A 269 -4.81 -6.42 14.73
N GLN A 270 -3.81 -6.78 15.54
CA GLN A 270 -4.05 -7.22 16.92
C GLN A 270 -4.64 -6.08 17.76
N ILE A 271 -4.15 -4.85 17.61
CA ILE A 271 -4.71 -3.67 18.26
C ILE A 271 -6.16 -3.45 17.80
N GLU A 272 -6.39 -3.40 16.49
CA GLU A 272 -7.74 -3.20 15.92
C GLU A 272 -8.73 -4.27 16.39
N ARG A 273 -8.31 -5.54 16.41
CA ARG A 273 -9.13 -6.65 16.96
C ARG A 273 -9.43 -6.44 18.44
N ASN A 274 -8.43 -6.06 19.25
CA ASN A 274 -8.63 -5.83 20.67
C ASN A 274 -9.61 -4.66 20.92
N ASP A 275 -9.45 -3.56 20.19
CA ASP A 275 -10.34 -2.40 20.30
C ASP A 275 -11.78 -2.74 19.86
N GLN A 276 -11.96 -3.53 18.81
CA GLN A 276 -13.28 -4.06 18.42
C GLN A 276 -13.90 -4.93 19.52
N LEU A 277 -13.11 -5.81 20.15
CA LEU A 277 -13.59 -6.65 21.25
C LEU A 277 -13.98 -5.81 22.47
N LYS A 278 -13.23 -4.75 22.80
CA LYS A 278 -13.60 -3.80 23.87
C LYS A 278 -14.88 -3.03 23.54
N GLN A 279 -15.05 -2.60 22.29
CA GLN A 279 -16.27 -1.92 21.86
C GLN A 279 -17.50 -2.83 21.94
N LEU A 280 -17.37 -4.09 21.52
CA LEU A 280 -18.42 -5.09 21.66
C LEU A 280 -18.77 -5.36 23.12
N GLU A 281 -17.76 -5.50 23.99
CA GLU A 281 -17.98 -5.64 25.43
C GLU A 281 -18.74 -4.44 26.00
N ALA A 282 -18.28 -3.22 25.71
CA ALA A 282 -18.96 -2.00 26.14
C ALA A 282 -20.41 -1.92 25.63
N TYR A 283 -20.65 -2.32 24.38
CA TYR A 283 -21.99 -2.39 23.79
C TYR A 283 -22.91 -3.34 24.57
N PHE A 284 -22.46 -4.57 24.86
CA PHE A 284 -23.28 -5.53 25.60
C PHE A 284 -23.52 -5.10 27.05
N LEU A 285 -22.55 -4.47 27.69
CA LEU A 285 -22.70 -3.89 29.03
C LEU A 285 -23.76 -2.76 29.03
N MET A 286 -23.72 -1.86 28.04
CA MET A 286 -24.71 -0.80 27.89
C MET A 286 -26.10 -1.34 27.58
N TRP A 287 -26.21 -2.34 26.70
CA TRP A 287 -27.49 -2.97 26.38
C TRP A 287 -28.08 -3.71 27.60
N LYS A 288 -27.23 -4.34 28.42
CA LYS A 288 -27.66 -4.95 29.68
C LYS A 288 -28.28 -3.92 30.65
N GLN A 289 -27.74 -2.72 30.68
CA GLN A 289 -28.19 -1.63 31.56
C GLN A 289 -29.38 -0.83 31.00
N ALA A 290 -29.74 -1.01 29.73
CA ALA A 290 -30.86 -0.33 29.10
C ALA A 290 -32.23 -0.82 29.60
N ARG A 291 -33.27 0.00 29.48
CA ARG A 291 -34.65 -0.37 29.84
C ARG A 291 -35.16 -1.46 28.89
N GLY A 292 -35.58 -2.60 29.44
CA GLY A 292 -35.87 -3.81 28.64
C GLY A 292 -34.61 -4.50 28.11
N GLY A 293 -33.47 -4.28 28.79
CA GLY A 293 -32.14 -4.68 28.37
C GLY A 293 -31.93 -6.19 28.26
N LEU A 294 -30.69 -6.53 27.91
CA LEU A 294 -30.30 -7.90 27.57
C LEU A 294 -30.58 -8.89 28.72
N LEU A 295 -31.20 -10.04 28.43
CA LEU A 295 -31.40 -11.12 29.40
C LEU A 295 -30.07 -11.63 29.93
N ASP A 296 -30.02 -12.05 31.21
CA ASP A 296 -28.76 -12.44 31.87
C ASP A 296 -28.02 -13.57 31.15
N HIS A 297 -28.74 -14.60 30.72
CA HIS A 297 -28.14 -15.73 30.00
C HIS A 297 -27.53 -15.29 28.66
N THR A 298 -28.19 -14.38 27.92
CA THR A 298 -27.69 -13.85 26.66
C THR A 298 -26.47 -12.96 26.88
N HIS A 299 -26.47 -12.15 27.93
CA HIS A 299 -25.33 -11.34 28.34
C HIS A 299 -24.12 -12.21 28.72
N GLN A 300 -24.32 -13.22 29.57
CA GLN A 300 -23.27 -14.15 29.97
C GLN A 300 -22.69 -14.91 28.77
N PHE A 301 -23.56 -15.38 27.86
CA PHE A 301 -23.12 -16.03 26.62
C PHE A 301 -22.27 -15.08 25.76
N ALA A 302 -22.71 -13.84 25.55
CA ALA A 302 -21.99 -12.85 24.77
C ALA A 302 -20.61 -12.54 25.37
N MET A 303 -20.54 -12.35 26.70
CA MET A 303 -19.28 -12.09 27.40
C MET A 303 -18.32 -13.30 27.36
N ALA A 304 -18.83 -14.52 27.52
CA ALA A 304 -18.03 -15.73 27.39
C ALA A 304 -17.48 -15.89 25.96
N ARG A 305 -18.26 -15.54 24.93
CA ARG A 305 -17.78 -15.52 23.55
C ARG A 305 -16.71 -14.47 23.32
N ILE A 306 -16.83 -13.28 23.89
CA ILE A 306 -15.79 -12.23 23.81
C ILE A 306 -14.50 -12.70 24.48
N ALA A 307 -14.57 -13.34 25.65
CA ALA A 307 -13.40 -13.92 26.32
C ALA A 307 -12.72 -14.98 25.44
N ALA A 308 -13.47 -15.95 24.92
CA ALA A 308 -12.94 -16.96 24.01
C ALA A 308 -12.29 -16.35 22.75
N MET A 309 -12.87 -15.26 22.21
CA MET A 309 -12.30 -14.54 21.07
C MET A 309 -11.00 -13.79 21.42
N ARG A 310 -10.75 -13.42 22.68
CA ARG A 310 -9.48 -12.86 23.13
C ARG A 310 -8.40 -13.94 23.24
N ASP A 311 -8.77 -15.12 23.74
CA ASP A 311 -7.82 -16.22 24.00
C ASP A 311 -7.38 -16.96 22.71
N ALA A 312 -8.19 -16.89 21.65
CA ALA A 312 -7.89 -17.46 20.33
C ALA A 312 -7.00 -16.55 19.45
N ALA A 313 -6.10 -15.76 20.04
CA ALA A 313 -5.24 -14.79 19.35
C ALA A 313 -3.76 -15.10 19.59
#